data_AF-A0A8H5L6D8-F1
#
_entry.id   AF-A0A8H5L6D8-F1
#
_cell.length_a   1.000
_cell.length_b   1.000
_cell.length_c   1.000
_cell.angle_alpha   90.00
_cell.angle_beta   90.00
_cell.angle_gamma   90.00
#
_symmetry.space_group_name_H-M   'P 1'
#
loop_
_entity.id
_entity.type
_entity.pdbx_description
1 polymer ?
#
loop_
_entity_poly.entity_id
_entity_poly.type
_entity_poly.pdbx_seq_one_letter_code
_entity_poly.pdbx_strand_id
1 'polypeptide(L)'
;MATHQELPVFDHLALDFNKGGPRRAFMEGYFQGLGLWNADRVKEIRELCMEDVCTRLAAKSVKRVGQAYFEYYVDKKVWYNILGHANIPFEDHPWPSSRSEMPSLADLSEGASWYYQDWRLRKWSRPESQGESSKAPKSEASAKDRVTPGPQTQPAVAAETSQKSPAVAKDTVVRCDPSIPFASQARWRAAAAETARQSSVASAAPKPVLGQQAERPLGGQQAYGIGSSIWARNPPAEPKPPAELNPPAEPKPTADYSADVSKVTSSIAEIFLDVAAGKSAKKEKEKEHVAADAEEANAKAKRLYQKQQDAHAVLEEELNDIANKRFDIRSQKIAEAKAKAVADGCPEDDWQHFEEFDDRKAINPMNEPIPVRHDFGVNEVNWTGPMAPNPEYLEDIWDDLHLRKYRVGPICGPFEIALPKWMDFHDLVLGNDGSLFDMIEDEGLIDTDVMITWSVGNHGPISLIVGPKPTRKFDSQDKNQWLRVRNTWMKVGEWVAGVYKGHPHRLTDFLRYRQQQEIMGVSFMSLDDVVSLLVRLWDKISEDEEKAALEAQITREDLDLWIPQIHAILGQEYEYASQIAKAWVFRDGSNEIQRLRAIEYAWALFEPVQAYEWACKVQDEVFGRTN
;
A
#
# COMPACT_ATOMS: atom_id res chain seq x y z
N MET A 1 -35.81 -12.12 -3.82
CA MET A 1 -36.31 -11.03 -4.70
C MET A 1 -36.86 -9.91 -3.83
N ALA A 2 -35.98 -9.08 -3.29
CA ALA A 2 -36.39 -7.77 -2.78
C ALA A 2 -36.58 -6.88 -4.02
N THR A 3 -37.78 -6.38 -4.22
CA THR A 3 -38.11 -5.39 -5.24
C THR A 3 -37.09 -4.26 -5.20
N HIS A 4 -36.65 -3.75 -6.37
CA HIS A 4 -36.01 -2.44 -6.48
C HIS A 4 -36.72 -1.52 -5.49
N GLN A 5 -36.07 -1.19 -4.37
CA GLN A 5 -36.53 -0.08 -3.56
C GLN A 5 -36.33 1.09 -4.50
N GLU A 6 -37.42 1.52 -5.12
CA GLU A 6 -37.44 2.72 -5.95
C GLU A 6 -36.77 3.78 -5.10
N LEU A 7 -35.56 4.19 -5.51
CA LEU A 7 -34.89 5.31 -4.88
C LEU A 7 -35.94 6.42 -4.80
N PRO A 8 -36.09 7.09 -3.64
CA PRO A 8 -37.09 8.13 -3.50
C PRO A 8 -37.02 9.03 -4.73
N VAL A 9 -38.13 9.18 -5.45
CA VAL A 9 -38.15 10.02 -6.65
C VAL A 9 -37.91 11.44 -6.16
N PHE A 10 -36.65 11.88 -6.20
CA PHE A 10 -36.27 13.22 -5.80
C PHE A 10 -36.61 14.17 -6.95
N ASP A 11 -37.79 14.78 -6.85
CA ASP A 11 -38.22 15.83 -7.78
C ASP A 11 -37.34 17.08 -7.58
N HIS A 12 -36.30 17.19 -8.41
CA HIS A 12 -35.36 18.30 -8.42
C HIS A 12 -35.88 19.48 -9.25
N LEU A 13 -36.96 19.31 -10.03
CA LEU A 13 -37.48 20.35 -10.92
C LEU A 13 -38.13 21.51 -10.15
N ALA A 14 -38.59 21.25 -8.92
CA ALA A 14 -39.20 22.26 -8.05
C ALA A 14 -38.17 23.06 -7.22
N LEU A 15 -36.89 22.68 -7.22
CA LEU A 15 -35.86 23.29 -6.39
C LEU A 15 -35.07 24.35 -7.16
N ASP A 16 -34.97 25.54 -6.58
CA ASP A 16 -34.10 26.60 -7.09
C ASP A 16 -32.63 26.30 -6.71
N PHE A 17 -31.94 25.57 -7.60
CA PHE A 17 -30.55 25.16 -7.42
C PHE A 17 -29.54 26.32 -7.43
N ASN A 18 -29.95 27.54 -7.75
CA ASN A 18 -29.09 28.71 -7.59
C ASN A 18 -28.88 29.05 -6.12
N LYS A 19 -29.84 28.71 -5.26
CA LYS A 19 -29.79 28.98 -3.82
C LYS A 19 -29.09 27.85 -3.07
N GLY A 20 -28.13 28.20 -2.22
CA GLY A 20 -27.33 27.22 -1.47
C GLY A 20 -28.15 26.34 -0.51
N GLY A 21 -29.16 26.88 0.16
CA GLY A 21 -30.00 26.13 1.11
C GLY A 21 -30.76 24.96 0.45
N PRO A 22 -31.63 25.22 -0.55
CA PRO A 22 -32.35 24.17 -1.27
C PRO A 22 -31.44 23.11 -1.90
N ARG A 23 -30.32 23.54 -2.50
CA ARG A 23 -29.34 22.63 -3.10
C ARG A 23 -28.71 21.67 -2.09
N ARG A 24 -28.29 22.16 -0.93
CA ARG A 24 -27.68 21.29 0.10
C ARG A 24 -28.70 20.38 0.77
N ALA A 25 -29.94 20.83 0.97
CA ALA A 25 -31.03 19.98 1.45
C ALA A 25 -31.34 18.83 0.47
N PHE A 26 -31.27 19.10 -0.84
CA PHE A 26 -31.37 18.05 -1.86
C PHE A 26 -30.20 17.06 -1.76
N MET A 27 -28.96 17.54 -1.69
CA MET A 27 -27.79 16.67 -1.54
C MET A 27 -27.89 15.79 -0.30
N GLU A 28 -28.33 16.36 0.83
CA GLU A 28 -28.58 15.62 2.06
C GLU A 28 -29.60 14.50 1.87
N GLY A 29 -30.80 14.81 1.38
CA GLY A 29 -31.83 13.81 1.16
C GLY A 29 -31.37 12.72 0.16
N TYR A 30 -30.71 13.13 -0.92
CA TYR A 30 -30.20 12.23 -1.94
C TYR A 30 -29.17 11.24 -1.38
N PHE A 31 -28.14 11.75 -0.70
CA PHE A 31 -27.10 10.90 -0.12
C PHE A 31 -27.59 10.09 1.08
N GLN A 32 -28.59 10.57 1.82
CA GLN A 32 -29.27 9.76 2.84
C GLN A 32 -29.99 8.57 2.21
N GLY A 33 -30.68 8.79 1.08
CA GLY A 33 -31.33 7.71 0.32
C GLY A 33 -30.36 6.65 -0.20
N LEU A 34 -29.11 7.05 -0.50
CA LEU A 34 -28.03 6.13 -0.89
C LEU A 34 -27.26 5.52 0.30
N GLY A 35 -27.58 5.91 1.54
CA GLY A 35 -26.82 5.48 2.72
C GLY A 35 -25.39 6.06 2.80
N LEU A 36 -25.12 7.14 2.07
CA LEU A 36 -23.81 7.79 1.98
C LEU A 36 -23.67 9.05 2.85
N TRP A 37 -24.77 9.52 3.44
CA TRP A 37 -24.75 10.76 4.22
C TRP A 37 -24.12 10.56 5.60
N ASN A 38 -23.05 11.30 5.85
CA ASN A 38 -22.46 11.48 7.17
C ASN A 38 -22.11 12.97 7.31
N ALA A 39 -22.76 13.66 8.25
CA ALA A 39 -22.67 15.11 8.37
C ALA A 39 -21.23 15.60 8.62
N ASP A 40 -20.46 14.89 9.45
CA ASP A 40 -19.07 15.24 9.76
C ASP A 40 -18.18 15.05 8.53
N ARG A 41 -18.31 13.92 7.84
CA ARG A 41 -17.56 13.64 6.62
C ARG A 41 -17.89 14.62 5.49
N VAL A 42 -19.16 14.96 5.32
CA VAL A 42 -19.60 15.95 4.31
C VAL A 42 -19.01 17.32 4.61
N LYS A 43 -18.93 17.71 5.90
CA LYS A 43 -18.29 18.95 6.32
C LYS A 43 -16.80 18.96 5.97
N GLU A 44 -16.07 17.89 6.28
CA GLU A 44 -14.65 17.73 5.92
C GLU A 44 -14.42 17.82 4.40
N ILE A 45 -15.19 17.04 3.62
CA ILE A 45 -15.14 17.08 2.14
C ILE A 45 -15.41 18.49 1.63
N ARG A 46 -16.36 19.21 2.24
CA ARG A 46 -16.68 20.58 1.84
C ARG A 46 -15.54 21.55 2.10
N GLU A 47 -14.85 21.45 3.24
CA GLU A 47 -13.67 22.28 3.54
C GLU A 47 -12.54 22.03 2.53
N LEU A 48 -12.28 20.76 2.19
CA LEU A 48 -11.31 20.39 1.13
C LEU A 48 -11.71 20.95 -0.24
N CYS A 49 -13.00 20.81 -0.60
CA CYS A 49 -13.51 21.35 -1.85
C CYS A 49 -13.39 22.87 -1.92
N MET A 50 -13.63 23.59 -0.80
CA MET A 50 -13.44 25.04 -0.74
C MET A 50 -12.00 25.46 -1.05
N GLU A 51 -11.01 24.78 -0.45
CA GLU A 51 -9.58 25.04 -0.70
C GLU A 51 -9.20 24.79 -2.18
N ASP A 52 -9.64 23.67 -2.76
CA ASP A 52 -9.38 23.33 -4.17
C ASP A 52 -10.07 24.34 -5.12
N VAL A 53 -11.30 24.76 -4.83
CA VAL A 53 -11.98 25.81 -5.62
C VAL A 53 -11.23 27.14 -5.54
N CYS A 54 -10.80 27.56 -4.36
CA CYS A 54 -9.98 28.77 -4.18
C CYS A 54 -8.69 28.71 -5.01
N THR A 55 -7.96 27.59 -4.90
CA THR A 55 -6.70 27.37 -5.64
C THR A 55 -6.91 27.47 -7.15
N ARG A 56 -7.97 26.86 -7.69
CA ARG A 56 -8.27 26.92 -9.13
C ARG A 56 -8.70 28.32 -9.60
N LEU A 57 -9.43 29.07 -8.78
CA LEU A 57 -9.82 30.44 -9.10
C LEU A 57 -8.58 31.38 -9.10
N ALA A 58 -7.66 31.17 -8.15
CA ALA A 58 -6.41 31.91 -8.07
C ALA A 58 -5.49 31.64 -9.26
N ALA A 59 -5.33 30.37 -9.65
CA ALA A 59 -4.57 29.97 -10.84
C ALA A 59 -5.11 30.61 -12.13
N LYS A 60 -6.43 30.87 -12.21
CA LYS A 60 -7.07 31.58 -13.32
C LYS A 60 -7.03 33.12 -13.18
N SER A 61 -6.28 33.64 -12.22
CA SER A 61 -6.18 35.08 -11.91
C SER A 61 -7.55 35.75 -11.66
N VAL A 62 -8.53 35.01 -11.15
CA VAL A 62 -9.86 35.54 -10.86
C VAL A 62 -9.77 36.43 -9.61
N LYS A 63 -9.90 37.74 -9.79
CA LYS A 63 -9.75 38.69 -8.69
C LYS A 63 -10.92 38.66 -7.70
N ARG A 64 -12.14 38.48 -8.22
CA ARG A 64 -13.39 38.43 -7.46
C ARG A 64 -14.30 37.39 -8.10
N VAL A 65 -15.05 36.67 -7.28
CA VAL A 65 -16.04 35.67 -7.68
C VAL A 65 -17.34 35.93 -6.94
N GLY A 66 -18.47 35.74 -7.60
CA GLY A 66 -19.79 35.78 -6.96
C GLY A 66 -19.96 34.72 -5.88
N GLN A 67 -20.66 35.06 -4.78
CA GLN A 67 -20.98 34.11 -3.70
C GLN A 67 -21.78 32.91 -4.24
N ALA A 68 -22.79 33.16 -5.06
CA ALA A 68 -23.63 32.10 -5.66
C ALA A 68 -22.81 31.13 -6.52
N TYR A 69 -21.94 31.65 -7.40
CA TYR A 69 -21.04 30.83 -8.22
C TYR A 69 -20.11 29.97 -7.36
N PHE A 70 -19.48 30.60 -6.36
CA PHE A 70 -18.51 29.94 -5.50
C PHE A 70 -19.15 28.76 -4.76
N GLU A 71 -20.29 29.00 -4.12
CA GLU A 71 -21.02 27.95 -3.39
C GLU A 71 -21.54 26.86 -4.31
N TYR A 72 -22.04 27.20 -5.50
CA TYR A 72 -22.47 26.23 -6.49
C TYR A 72 -21.33 25.29 -6.90
N TYR A 73 -20.15 25.84 -7.16
CA TYR A 73 -19.00 25.06 -7.61
C TYR A 73 -18.41 24.20 -6.49
N VAL A 74 -18.44 24.69 -5.23
CA VAL A 74 -18.09 23.90 -4.04
C VAL A 74 -19.06 22.74 -3.87
N ASP A 75 -20.37 23.00 -3.83
CA ASP A 75 -21.39 21.95 -3.63
C ASP A 75 -21.35 20.90 -4.75
N LYS A 76 -21.12 21.33 -6.00
CA LYS A 76 -20.91 20.42 -7.13
C LYS A 76 -19.68 19.52 -6.96
N LYS A 77 -18.58 20.04 -6.41
CA LYS A 77 -17.41 19.20 -6.11
C LYS A 77 -17.67 18.26 -4.94
N VAL A 78 -18.36 18.73 -3.90
CA VAL A 78 -18.74 17.88 -2.76
C VAL A 78 -19.55 16.68 -3.26
N TRP A 79 -20.49 16.89 -4.18
CA TRP A 79 -21.26 15.82 -4.80
C TRP A 79 -20.38 14.73 -5.43
N TYR A 80 -19.47 15.11 -6.32
CA TYR A 80 -18.60 14.14 -7.00
C TYR A 80 -17.58 13.50 -6.05
N ASN A 81 -17.11 14.21 -5.02
CA ASN A 81 -16.22 13.62 -4.03
C ASN A 81 -16.94 12.56 -3.19
N ILE A 82 -18.18 12.80 -2.76
CA ILE A 82 -18.97 11.81 -2.02
C ILE A 82 -19.21 10.56 -2.89
N LEU A 83 -19.63 10.75 -4.15
CA LEU A 83 -19.81 9.63 -5.09
C LEU A 83 -18.51 8.89 -5.39
N GLY A 84 -17.41 9.63 -5.59
CA GLY A 84 -16.09 9.07 -5.87
C GLY A 84 -15.56 8.25 -4.71
N HIS A 85 -15.71 8.73 -3.47
CA HIS A 85 -15.36 7.96 -2.27
C HIS A 85 -16.22 6.71 -2.09
N ALA A 86 -17.48 6.74 -2.54
CA ALA A 86 -18.35 5.57 -2.60
C ALA A 86 -18.08 4.69 -3.83
N ASN A 87 -17.19 5.13 -4.74
CA ASN A 87 -16.91 4.52 -6.03
C ASN A 87 -18.19 4.22 -6.83
N ILE A 88 -19.09 5.20 -6.82
CA ILE A 88 -20.32 5.20 -7.60
C ILE A 88 -20.06 5.95 -8.91
N PRO A 89 -20.37 5.37 -10.08
CA PRO A 89 -20.19 6.05 -11.37
C PRO A 89 -20.93 7.39 -11.43
N PHE A 90 -20.28 8.41 -12.00
CA PHE A 90 -20.85 9.75 -12.09
C PHE A 90 -21.94 9.85 -13.16
N GLU A 91 -21.94 8.93 -14.12
CA GLU A 91 -22.89 8.80 -15.22
C GLU A 91 -24.28 8.42 -14.70
N ASP A 92 -24.32 7.55 -13.69
CA ASP A 92 -25.56 7.07 -13.07
C ASP A 92 -26.12 8.09 -12.06
N HIS A 93 -25.28 9.01 -11.58
CA HIS A 93 -25.60 10.00 -10.55
C HIS A 93 -25.11 11.40 -10.97
N PRO A 94 -25.60 11.95 -12.10
CA PRO A 94 -25.16 13.23 -12.59
C PRO A 94 -25.52 14.34 -11.61
N TRP A 95 -24.75 15.43 -11.67
CA TRP A 95 -25.10 16.64 -10.94
C TRP A 95 -26.49 17.13 -11.39
N PRO A 96 -27.44 17.35 -10.47
CA PRO A 96 -28.87 17.56 -10.79
C PRO A 96 -29.16 18.85 -11.56
N SER A 97 -28.27 19.84 -11.52
CA SER A 97 -28.47 21.12 -12.23
C SER A 97 -27.84 21.10 -13.61
N SER A 98 -28.57 21.66 -14.59
CA SER A 98 -28.07 21.79 -15.95
C SER A 98 -26.91 22.79 -16.03
N ARG A 99 -26.08 22.70 -17.09
CA ARG A 99 -24.97 23.65 -17.29
C ARG A 99 -25.46 25.09 -17.49
N SER A 100 -26.69 25.27 -17.99
CA SER A 100 -27.35 26.57 -18.17
C SER A 100 -27.83 27.21 -16.87
N GLU A 101 -28.07 26.42 -15.81
CA GLU A 101 -28.46 26.91 -14.48
C GLU A 101 -27.26 27.30 -13.62
N MET A 102 -26.03 27.14 -14.13
CA MET A 102 -24.85 27.54 -13.37
C MET A 102 -24.82 29.08 -13.25
N PRO A 103 -24.74 29.64 -12.03
CA PRO A 103 -24.57 31.08 -11.85
C PRO A 103 -23.38 31.60 -12.65
N SER A 104 -23.41 32.86 -13.09
CA SER A 104 -22.26 33.44 -13.77
C SER A 104 -21.11 33.69 -12.78
N LEU A 105 -19.86 33.44 -13.20
CA LEU A 105 -18.67 33.74 -12.40
C LEU A 105 -18.63 35.20 -11.91
N ALA A 106 -19.15 36.11 -12.74
CA ALA A 106 -19.22 37.54 -12.50
C ALA A 106 -20.55 38.00 -11.87
N ASP A 107 -21.46 37.08 -11.55
CA ASP A 107 -22.71 37.42 -10.88
C ASP A 107 -22.44 37.80 -9.41
N LEU A 108 -22.50 39.10 -9.13
CA LEU A 108 -22.33 39.66 -7.79
C LEU A 108 -23.67 40.01 -7.13
N SER A 109 -24.79 39.45 -7.60
CA SER A 109 -26.13 39.72 -7.04
C SER A 109 -26.23 39.38 -5.54
N GLU A 110 -25.56 38.32 -5.10
CA GLU A 110 -25.41 37.94 -3.68
C GLU A 110 -24.11 38.49 -3.04
N GLY A 111 -23.43 39.41 -3.73
CA GLY A 111 -22.12 39.90 -3.35
C GLY A 111 -20.96 39.00 -3.79
N ALA A 112 -19.74 39.43 -3.48
CA ALA A 112 -18.55 38.64 -3.72
C ALA A 112 -18.37 37.58 -2.63
N SER A 113 -17.78 36.43 -2.99
CA SER A 113 -17.52 35.36 -2.02
C SER A 113 -16.59 35.84 -0.92
N TRP A 114 -17.11 35.94 0.30
CA TRP A 114 -16.32 36.30 1.48
C TRP A 114 -15.20 35.29 1.72
N TYR A 115 -15.51 33.99 1.61
CA TYR A 115 -14.52 32.93 1.83
C TYR A 115 -13.34 33.04 0.85
N TYR A 116 -13.61 33.25 -0.43
CA TYR A 116 -12.54 33.40 -1.43
C TYR A 116 -11.71 34.67 -1.21
N GLN A 117 -12.36 35.78 -0.82
CA GLN A 117 -11.65 37.02 -0.51
C GLN A 117 -10.74 36.87 0.71
N ASP A 118 -11.26 36.31 1.79
CA ASP A 118 -10.50 36.01 3.00
C ASP A 118 -9.34 35.03 2.72
N TRP A 119 -9.59 33.95 1.98
CA TRP A 119 -8.57 33.00 1.56
C TRP A 119 -7.46 33.68 0.76
N ARG A 120 -7.81 34.56 -0.19
CA ARG A 120 -6.82 35.33 -0.98
C ARG A 120 -6.00 36.24 -0.08
N LEU A 121 -6.63 36.93 0.87
CA LEU A 121 -5.92 37.79 1.84
C LEU A 121 -4.94 36.95 2.66
N ARG A 122 -5.36 35.82 3.23
CA ARG A 122 -4.47 34.94 4.00
C ARG A 122 -3.29 34.41 3.18
N LYS A 123 -3.50 34.05 1.90
CA LYS A 123 -2.43 33.57 1.01
C LYS A 123 -1.48 34.69 0.55
N TRP A 124 -1.99 35.88 0.23
CA TRP A 124 -1.17 37.03 -0.20
C TRP A 124 -0.49 37.75 0.96
N SER A 125 -1.06 37.71 2.16
CA SER A 125 -0.47 38.26 3.37
C SER A 125 0.62 37.36 3.95
N ARG A 126 0.79 36.14 3.44
CA ARG A 126 2.04 35.41 3.60
C ARG A 126 3.00 36.03 2.59
N PRO A 127 4.04 36.78 3.02
CA PRO A 127 5.04 37.27 2.08
C PRO A 127 5.65 36.03 1.43
N GLU A 128 5.35 35.81 0.15
CA GLU A 128 6.24 35.04 -0.68
C GLU A 128 7.58 35.76 -0.58
N SER A 129 8.55 35.13 0.05
CA SER A 129 9.95 35.53 0.02
C SER A 129 10.41 35.49 -1.44
N GLN A 130 10.06 36.53 -2.21
CA GLN A 130 10.39 36.65 -3.61
C GLN A 130 11.83 37.14 -3.73
N GLY A 131 12.66 36.26 -4.28
CA GLY A 131 13.98 36.57 -4.81
C GLY A 131 13.93 37.76 -5.78
N GLU A 132 14.92 38.61 -5.62
CA GLU A 132 15.11 39.88 -6.30
C GLU A 132 15.29 39.68 -7.81
N SER A 133 14.44 40.34 -8.60
CA SER A 133 14.77 40.71 -9.98
C SER A 133 14.51 42.20 -10.22
N SER A 134 15.65 42.92 -10.22
CA SER A 134 15.98 44.07 -11.07
C SER A 134 15.40 45.48 -10.79
N LYS A 135 16.36 46.33 -10.36
CA LYS A 135 16.62 47.73 -10.77
C LYS A 135 15.73 48.87 -10.25
N ALA A 136 16.41 49.75 -9.51
CA ALA A 136 16.01 51.05 -8.93
C ALA A 136 15.69 52.15 -9.99
N PRO A 137 15.23 53.39 -9.63
CA PRO A 137 15.93 54.30 -8.71
C PRO A 137 15.09 55.15 -7.71
N LYS A 138 15.70 55.31 -6.51
CA LYS A 138 15.84 56.51 -5.64
C LYS A 138 14.76 57.62 -5.61
N SER A 139 14.23 57.85 -4.39
CA SER A 139 14.17 59.15 -3.69
C SER A 139 13.84 58.88 -2.21
N GLU A 140 14.75 59.03 -1.25
CA GLU A 140 15.06 60.25 -0.45
C GLU A 140 13.82 61.04 0.03
N ALA A 141 13.39 60.83 1.29
CA ALA A 141 13.75 61.71 2.42
C ALA A 141 12.76 61.64 3.62
N SER A 142 13.36 61.69 4.82
CA SER A 142 12.91 62.46 6.00
C SER A 142 11.98 61.83 7.06
N ALA A 143 12.62 61.25 8.09
CA ALA A 143 12.51 61.55 9.54
C ALA A 143 11.18 62.00 10.18
N LYS A 144 10.76 61.33 11.27
CA LYS A 144 10.89 61.83 12.68
C LYS A 144 10.24 60.92 13.75
N ASP A 145 11.03 60.69 14.81
CA ASP A 145 10.72 60.57 16.25
C ASP A 145 9.27 60.37 16.75
N ARG A 146 9.05 59.38 17.66
CA ARG A 146 8.78 59.67 19.09
C ARG A 146 8.77 58.45 20.04
N VAL A 147 9.32 58.73 21.22
CA VAL A 147 9.44 58.08 22.55
C VAL A 147 8.12 57.53 23.18
N THR A 148 8.14 56.25 23.63
CA THR A 148 7.93 55.62 24.99
C THR A 148 6.86 56.18 25.98
N PRO A 149 6.42 55.49 27.10
CA PRO A 149 6.06 54.08 27.45
C PRO A 149 4.66 53.92 28.13
N GLY A 150 4.24 52.69 28.49
CA GLY A 150 3.34 52.47 29.66
C GLY A 150 2.54 51.15 29.71
N PRO A 151 2.56 50.37 30.81
CA PRO A 151 2.03 48.99 30.91
C PRO A 151 0.68 48.87 31.65
N GLN A 152 -0.06 47.77 31.48
CA GLN A 152 -1.13 47.33 32.40
C GLN A 152 -1.38 45.80 32.24
N THR A 153 -0.88 44.96 33.15
CA THR A 153 -1.54 44.42 34.38
C THR A 153 -2.56 43.30 34.11
N GLN A 154 -2.16 42.07 34.44
CA GLN A 154 -3.03 40.91 34.70
C GLN A 154 -3.92 41.12 35.93
N PRO A 155 -4.94 40.28 36.12
CA PRO A 155 -4.85 39.42 37.31
C PRO A 155 -5.22 37.96 37.05
N ALA A 156 -4.49 37.11 37.77
CA ALA A 156 -4.79 35.71 38.02
C ALA A 156 -6.00 35.56 38.96
N VAL A 157 -6.77 34.48 38.79
CA VAL A 157 -7.63 33.90 39.83
C VAL A 157 -7.41 32.39 39.86
N ALA A 158 -7.40 31.89 41.09
CA ALA A 158 -6.88 30.63 41.57
C ALA A 158 -7.73 29.39 41.29
N ALA A 159 -7.02 28.27 41.38
CA ALA A 159 -7.38 26.89 41.70
C ALA A 159 -8.71 26.63 42.44
N GLU A 160 -9.32 25.47 42.17
CA GLU A 160 -9.50 24.40 43.17
C GLU A 160 -10.05 23.07 42.59
N THR A 161 -9.54 21.97 43.17
CA THR A 161 -10.09 20.60 43.38
C THR A 161 -10.66 19.80 42.18
N SER A 162 -10.09 18.67 41.76
CA SER A 162 -9.79 17.39 42.44
C SER A 162 -11.02 16.69 43.05
N GLN A 163 -11.64 15.79 42.27
CA GLN A 163 -12.44 14.68 42.76
C GLN A 163 -12.12 13.40 41.99
N LYS A 164 -11.80 12.36 42.76
CA LYS A 164 -11.37 11.02 42.38
C LYS A 164 -12.40 10.04 42.94
N SER A 165 -12.86 9.07 42.15
CA SER A 165 -13.29 7.69 42.50
C SER A 165 -14.18 7.08 41.39
N PRO A 166 -14.39 5.76 41.33
CA PRO A 166 -13.47 4.65 41.59
C PRO A 166 -13.38 3.67 40.40
N ALA A 167 -12.37 2.79 40.47
CA ALA A 167 -12.09 1.75 39.50
C ALA A 167 -13.12 0.60 39.50
N VAL A 168 -13.54 0.18 38.31
CA VAL A 168 -14.19 -1.11 38.06
C VAL A 168 -13.39 -1.80 36.96
N ALA A 169 -12.85 -2.98 37.29
CA ALA A 169 -12.10 -3.82 36.37
C ALA A 169 -13.00 -4.33 35.23
N LYS A 170 -12.60 -4.05 33.99
CA LYS A 170 -13.11 -4.70 32.78
C LYS A 170 -11.94 -5.00 31.87
N ASP A 171 -11.99 -6.19 31.26
CA ASP A 171 -11.01 -6.75 30.33
C ASP A 171 -10.51 -5.71 29.34
N THR A 172 -9.19 -5.49 29.35
CA THR A 172 -8.51 -4.54 28.49
C THR A 172 -8.39 -5.11 27.08
N VAL A 173 -9.39 -4.86 26.24
CA VAL A 173 -9.17 -4.80 24.80
C VAL A 173 -8.42 -3.50 24.52
N VAL A 174 -7.15 -3.60 24.15
CA VAL A 174 -6.31 -2.45 23.77
C VAL A 174 -6.92 -1.82 22.51
N ARG A 175 -7.58 -0.67 22.68
CA ARG A 175 -8.12 0.13 21.58
C ARG A 175 -7.02 1.06 21.07
N CYS A 176 -6.74 1.02 19.77
CA CYS A 176 -5.77 1.91 19.13
C CYS A 176 -6.23 3.38 19.22
N ASP A 177 -5.34 4.26 19.67
CA ASP A 177 -5.51 5.71 19.61
C ASP A 177 -4.87 6.24 18.32
N PRO A 178 -5.66 6.77 17.37
CA PRO A 178 -5.15 7.24 16.08
C PRO A 178 -4.29 8.52 16.18
N SER A 179 -4.22 9.18 17.34
CA SER A 179 -3.44 10.42 17.52
C SER A 179 -1.95 10.19 17.82
N ILE A 180 -1.53 8.95 18.08
CA ILE A 180 -0.15 8.62 18.46
C ILE A 180 0.65 8.24 17.21
N PRO A 181 1.79 8.87 16.91
CA PRO A 181 2.65 8.50 15.79
C PRO A 181 3.01 7.01 15.81
N PHE A 182 2.87 6.35 14.66
CA PHE A 182 2.97 4.89 14.52
C PHE A 182 4.29 4.31 15.06
N ALA A 183 5.42 5.00 14.86
CA ALA A 183 6.72 4.60 15.42
C ALA A 183 6.68 4.45 16.96
N SER A 184 5.85 5.24 17.64
CA SER A 184 5.65 5.13 19.09
C SER A 184 4.75 3.95 19.45
N GLN A 185 3.72 3.67 18.64
CA GLN A 185 2.85 2.50 18.82
C GLN A 185 3.61 1.18 18.60
N ALA A 186 4.46 1.11 17.57
CA ALA A 186 5.32 -0.04 17.29
C ALA A 186 6.31 -0.29 18.44
N ARG A 187 6.94 0.77 18.97
CA ARG A 187 7.83 0.66 20.15
C ARG A 187 7.11 0.16 21.40
N TRP A 188 5.88 0.61 21.65
CA TRP A 188 5.09 0.12 22.78
C TRP A 188 4.70 -1.35 22.64
N ARG A 189 4.35 -1.79 21.42
CA ARG A 189 4.04 -3.21 21.15
C ARG A 189 5.27 -4.09 21.27
N ALA A 190 6.42 -3.66 20.76
CA ALA A 190 7.69 -4.37 20.93
C ALA A 190 8.08 -4.50 22.41
N ALA A 191 7.93 -3.43 23.20
CA ALA A 191 8.18 -3.45 24.64
C ALA A 191 7.21 -4.37 25.39
N ALA A 192 5.93 -4.42 25.00
CA ALA A 192 4.94 -5.31 25.59
C ALA A 192 5.20 -6.79 25.25
N ALA A 193 5.60 -7.09 24.01
CA ALA A 193 5.98 -8.43 23.58
C ALA A 193 7.25 -8.94 24.28
N GLU A 194 8.24 -8.06 24.48
CA GLU A 194 9.45 -8.37 25.23
C GLU A 194 9.16 -8.59 26.72
N THR A 195 8.26 -7.79 27.31
CA THR A 195 7.81 -7.98 28.69
C THR A 195 7.06 -9.32 28.86
N ALA A 196 6.25 -9.72 27.88
CA ALA A 196 5.56 -11.01 27.88
C ALA A 196 6.53 -12.20 27.73
N ARG A 197 7.59 -12.05 26.90
CA ARG A 197 8.67 -13.04 26.79
C ARG A 197 9.47 -13.18 28.09
N GLN A 198 9.79 -12.08 28.76
CA GLN A 198 10.51 -12.12 30.03
C GLN A 198 9.66 -12.73 31.16
N SER A 199 8.34 -12.54 31.13
CA SER A 199 7.41 -13.21 32.06
C SER A 199 7.27 -14.73 31.82
N SER A 200 7.37 -15.19 30.56
CA SER A 200 7.27 -16.63 30.26
C SER A 200 8.54 -17.40 30.66
N VAL A 201 9.72 -16.77 30.57
CA VAL A 201 11.00 -17.36 30.97
C VAL A 201 11.13 -17.48 32.51
N ALA A 202 10.46 -16.60 33.27
CA ALA A 202 10.49 -16.63 34.74
C ALA A 202 9.66 -17.76 35.38
N SER A 203 8.81 -18.47 34.63
CA SER A 203 7.91 -19.52 35.17
C SER A 203 8.39 -20.96 34.93
N ALA A 204 9.56 -21.17 34.32
CA ALA A 204 10.08 -22.52 34.05
C ALA A 204 11.03 -23.02 35.15
N ALA A 205 10.48 -23.49 36.28
CA ALA A 205 11.22 -24.31 37.25
C ALA A 205 11.05 -25.81 36.93
N PRO A 206 12.11 -26.65 37.00
CA PRO A 206 12.03 -28.04 36.59
C PRO A 206 11.41 -28.91 37.70
N LYS A 207 10.43 -29.76 37.32
CA LYS A 207 9.97 -30.88 38.17
C LYS A 207 10.22 -32.22 37.49
N PRO A 208 10.49 -33.28 38.29
CA PRO A 208 11.15 -34.48 37.83
C PRO A 208 10.21 -35.50 37.21
N VAL A 209 10.82 -36.31 36.36
CA VAL A 209 10.30 -37.46 35.63
C VAL A 209 9.75 -38.53 36.58
N LEU A 210 8.49 -38.91 36.40
CA LEU A 210 8.00 -40.25 36.74
C LEU A 210 6.91 -40.64 35.73
N GLY A 211 7.14 -41.75 35.04
CA GLY A 211 6.29 -42.21 33.96
C GLY A 211 4.98 -42.85 34.40
N GLN A 212 4.00 -42.85 33.51
CA GLN A 212 3.07 -43.95 33.27
C GLN A 212 2.29 -43.70 31.99
N GLN A 213 2.29 -44.70 31.11
CA GLN A 213 1.39 -44.83 29.97
C GLN A 213 -0.06 -44.87 30.46
N ALA A 214 -0.94 -44.15 29.77
CA ALA A 214 -2.37 -44.46 29.72
C ALA A 214 -2.92 -44.05 28.36
N GLU A 215 -3.43 -45.05 27.63
CA GLU A 215 -4.20 -44.91 26.39
C GLU A 215 -5.48 -44.09 26.62
N ARG A 216 -5.86 -43.28 25.62
CA ARG A 216 -7.24 -42.81 25.42
C ARG A 216 -7.56 -42.63 23.93
N PRO A 217 -8.86 -42.65 23.57
CA PRO A 217 -9.35 -43.38 22.41
C PRO A 217 -9.54 -42.53 21.15
N LEU A 218 -9.55 -43.25 20.03
CA LEU A 218 -10.00 -42.83 18.70
C LEU A 218 -11.39 -42.20 18.75
N GLY A 219 -11.46 -40.90 18.45
CA GLY A 219 -12.66 -40.20 18.00
C GLY A 219 -12.48 -39.83 16.53
N GLY A 220 -13.30 -40.40 15.65
CA GLY A 220 -13.17 -40.29 14.20
C GLY A 220 -13.39 -38.86 13.68
N GLN A 221 -12.45 -38.41 12.86
CA GLN A 221 -12.66 -37.31 11.92
C GLN A 221 -13.07 -37.90 10.56
N GLN A 222 -14.29 -37.55 10.12
CA GLN A 222 -14.75 -37.75 8.76
C GLN A 222 -13.88 -36.93 7.81
N ALA A 223 -13.13 -37.62 6.97
CA ALA A 223 -12.44 -37.02 5.84
C ALA A 223 -13.48 -36.63 4.78
N TYR A 224 -13.71 -35.33 4.59
CA TYR A 224 -14.24 -34.82 3.33
C TYR A 224 -13.08 -34.75 2.35
N GLY A 225 -13.14 -35.58 1.31
CA GLY A 225 -12.18 -35.60 0.21
C GLY A 225 -12.20 -34.26 -0.51
N ILE A 226 -11.06 -33.58 -0.54
CA ILE A 226 -10.84 -32.37 -1.33
C ILE A 226 -10.65 -32.81 -2.78
N GLY A 227 -11.63 -32.46 -3.61
CA GLY A 227 -11.57 -32.59 -5.05
C GLY A 227 -10.50 -31.65 -5.62
N SER A 228 -9.68 -32.22 -6.48
CA SER A 228 -8.69 -31.57 -7.31
C SER A 228 -9.34 -30.50 -8.23
N SER A 229 -8.63 -29.39 -8.40
CA SER A 229 -8.83 -28.26 -9.32
C SER A 229 -9.88 -28.42 -10.44
N ILE A 230 -11.01 -27.70 -10.32
CA ILE A 230 -12.07 -27.60 -11.35
C ILE A 230 -11.68 -26.67 -12.53
N TRP A 231 -10.52 -26.02 -12.50
CA TRP A 231 -10.14 -25.01 -13.51
C TRP A 231 -9.24 -25.50 -14.66
N ALA A 232 -8.83 -26.78 -14.68
CA ALA A 232 -8.07 -27.32 -15.81
C ALA A 232 -9.02 -27.77 -16.94
N ARG A 233 -9.17 -26.97 -18.00
CA ARG A 233 -9.82 -27.40 -19.26
C ARG A 233 -8.99 -28.52 -19.91
N ASN A 234 -9.53 -29.74 -19.98
CA ASN A 234 -8.94 -30.83 -20.76
C ASN A 234 -9.16 -30.62 -22.27
N PRO A 235 -8.16 -30.91 -23.15
CA PRO A 235 -8.36 -31.00 -24.59
C PRO A 235 -9.04 -32.34 -24.99
N PRO A 236 -9.67 -32.43 -26.18
CA PRO A 236 -10.45 -33.60 -26.57
C PRO A 236 -9.55 -34.79 -26.96
N ALA A 237 -9.85 -35.97 -26.42
CA ALA A 237 -9.16 -37.21 -26.73
C ALA A 237 -9.74 -37.91 -27.97
N GLU A 238 -8.86 -38.35 -28.87
CA GLU A 238 -9.17 -39.30 -29.95
C GLU A 238 -9.29 -40.75 -29.43
N PRO A 239 -10.03 -41.63 -30.12
CA PRO A 239 -10.37 -42.96 -29.61
C PRO A 239 -9.39 -44.06 -30.04
N LYS A 240 -9.17 -45.06 -29.18
CA LYS A 240 -8.65 -46.39 -29.58
C LYS A 240 -9.40 -47.55 -28.90
N PRO A 241 -9.41 -48.74 -29.53
CA PRO A 241 -10.47 -49.76 -29.42
C PRO A 241 -10.07 -50.96 -28.52
N PRO A 242 -10.95 -51.98 -28.33
CA PRO A 242 -10.87 -52.92 -27.23
C PRO A 242 -10.27 -54.29 -27.62
N ALA A 243 -9.71 -55.00 -26.63
CA ALA A 243 -9.53 -56.45 -26.64
C ALA A 243 -9.47 -56.93 -25.16
N GLU A 244 -10.45 -57.67 -24.66
CA GLU A 244 -10.77 -59.11 -24.82
C GLU A 244 -10.14 -60.01 -23.75
N LEU A 245 -11.01 -60.82 -23.16
CA LEU A 245 -10.83 -61.73 -22.03
C LEU A 245 -9.98 -62.96 -22.36
N ASN A 246 -9.33 -63.55 -21.36
CA ASN A 246 -9.51 -64.96 -20.98
C ASN A 246 -8.73 -65.35 -19.70
N PRO A 247 -9.26 -66.28 -18.86
CA PRO A 247 -8.59 -66.85 -17.70
C PRO A 247 -8.05 -68.27 -17.98
N PRO A 248 -7.15 -68.80 -17.13
CA PRO A 248 -7.27 -70.22 -16.73
C PRO A 248 -6.92 -70.44 -15.24
N ALA A 249 -7.75 -71.16 -14.48
CA ALA A 249 -7.72 -72.62 -14.24
C ALA A 249 -6.96 -73.00 -12.96
N GLU A 250 -7.68 -73.64 -12.04
CA GLU A 250 -7.16 -74.30 -10.83
C GLU A 250 -6.30 -75.53 -11.19
N PRO A 251 -5.38 -75.93 -10.29
CA PRO A 251 -5.21 -77.35 -10.02
C PRO A 251 -5.18 -77.72 -8.52
N LYS A 252 -5.69 -78.94 -8.28
CA LYS A 252 -5.73 -79.68 -7.01
C LYS A 252 -4.36 -80.28 -6.61
N PRO A 253 -4.23 -80.76 -5.35
CA PRO A 253 -2.96 -80.85 -4.62
C PRO A 253 -2.34 -82.25 -4.65
N THR A 254 -1.01 -82.35 -4.52
CA THR A 254 -0.32 -83.36 -3.67
C THR A 254 1.21 -83.18 -3.69
N ALA A 255 1.81 -83.48 -2.53
CA ALA A 255 3.19 -83.92 -2.26
C ALA A 255 4.27 -82.88 -1.80
N ASP A 256 4.83 -83.20 -0.63
CA ASP A 256 6.15 -82.84 -0.06
C ASP A 256 6.48 -81.38 0.36
N TYR A 257 5.98 -80.98 1.53
CA TYR A 257 6.33 -79.75 2.25
C TYR A 257 7.48 -79.93 3.27
N SER A 258 8.65 -80.40 2.85
CA SER A 258 9.84 -80.35 3.73
C SER A 258 11.12 -79.84 3.08
N ALA A 259 11.18 -79.76 1.74
CA ALA A 259 12.32 -79.15 1.04
C ALA A 259 12.08 -77.67 0.65
N ASP A 260 10.83 -77.21 0.66
CA ASP A 260 10.47 -75.84 0.23
C ASP A 260 10.59 -74.78 1.32
N VAL A 261 10.66 -75.15 2.60
CA VAL A 261 10.81 -74.18 3.71
C VAL A 261 12.18 -73.48 3.66
N SER A 262 13.26 -74.17 3.27
CA SER A 262 14.59 -73.57 3.07
C SER A 262 14.66 -72.64 1.85
N LYS A 263 13.89 -72.94 0.80
CA LYS A 263 13.80 -72.09 -0.39
C LYS A 263 12.99 -70.83 -0.10
N VAL A 264 11.87 -70.97 0.61
CA VAL A 264 11.03 -69.84 1.04
C VAL A 264 11.75 -68.96 2.07
N THR A 265 12.50 -69.53 3.02
CA THR A 265 13.33 -68.73 3.95
C THR A 265 14.51 -68.04 3.26
N SER A 266 15.11 -68.67 2.23
CA SER A 266 16.16 -68.02 1.43
C SER A 266 15.60 -66.87 0.58
N SER A 267 14.45 -67.04 -0.06
CA SER A 267 13.79 -65.98 -0.82
C SER A 267 13.25 -64.86 0.07
N ILE A 268 12.78 -65.17 1.28
CA ILE A 268 12.40 -64.13 2.26
C ILE A 268 13.66 -63.39 2.75
N ALA A 269 14.79 -64.06 2.97
CA ALA A 269 16.05 -63.41 3.33
C ALA A 269 16.61 -62.53 2.21
N GLU A 270 16.49 -62.94 0.93
CA GLU A 270 16.81 -62.10 -0.24
C GLU A 270 15.89 -60.87 -0.32
N ILE A 271 14.58 -61.03 -0.11
CA ILE A 271 13.63 -59.91 -0.07
C ILE A 271 13.97 -58.94 1.08
N PHE A 272 14.36 -59.42 2.26
CA PHE A 272 14.78 -58.57 3.37
C PHE A 272 16.11 -57.85 3.10
N LEU A 273 17.04 -58.49 2.39
CA LEU A 273 18.30 -57.87 1.96
C LEU A 273 18.06 -56.79 0.91
N ASP A 274 17.18 -57.03 -0.07
CA ASP A 274 16.83 -56.03 -1.09
C ASP A 274 16.07 -54.83 -0.50
N VAL A 275 15.19 -55.07 0.47
CA VAL A 275 14.51 -53.98 1.21
C VAL A 275 15.48 -53.19 2.09
N ALA A 276 16.47 -53.84 2.70
CA ALA A 276 17.51 -53.16 3.48
C ALA A 276 18.47 -52.36 2.59
N ALA A 277 18.86 -52.90 1.43
CA ALA A 277 19.67 -52.22 0.42
C ALA A 277 18.90 -51.01 -0.17
N GLY A 278 17.61 -51.16 -0.47
CA GLY A 278 16.74 -50.07 -0.93
C GLY A 278 16.57 -48.95 0.12
N LYS A 279 16.47 -49.30 1.41
CA LYS A 279 16.44 -48.31 2.51
C LYS A 279 17.78 -47.60 2.70
N SER A 280 18.91 -48.32 2.52
CA SER A 280 20.24 -47.72 2.58
C SER A 280 20.47 -46.75 1.42
N ALA A 281 20.10 -47.14 0.19
CA ALA A 281 20.20 -46.29 -1.00
C ALA A 281 19.29 -45.07 -0.93
N LYS A 282 18.08 -45.19 -0.36
CA LYS A 282 17.19 -44.04 -0.12
C LYS A 282 17.80 -43.06 0.89
N LYS A 283 18.40 -43.57 1.98
CA LYS A 283 19.07 -42.74 2.99
C LYS A 283 20.33 -42.05 2.44
N GLU A 284 21.03 -42.68 1.50
CA GLU A 284 22.19 -42.11 0.83
C GLU A 284 21.79 -41.00 -0.15
N LYS A 285 20.73 -41.21 -0.96
CA LYS A 285 20.14 -40.17 -1.81
C LYS A 285 19.60 -38.98 -1.03
N GLU A 286 18.94 -39.23 0.12
CA GLU A 286 18.48 -38.15 1.02
C GLU A 286 19.66 -37.34 1.59
N LYS A 287 20.79 -38.00 1.92
CA LYS A 287 22.00 -37.29 2.38
C LYS A 287 22.65 -36.46 1.28
N GLU A 288 22.70 -36.97 0.06
CA GLU A 288 23.23 -36.24 -1.10
C GLU A 288 22.38 -35.00 -1.40
N HIS A 289 21.05 -35.12 -1.35
CA HIS A 289 20.13 -33.99 -1.49
C HIS A 289 20.34 -32.94 -0.39
N VAL A 290 20.42 -33.36 0.88
CA VAL A 290 20.66 -32.43 2.00
C VAL A 290 22.01 -31.73 1.88
N ALA A 291 23.04 -32.40 1.37
CA ALA A 291 24.35 -31.79 1.15
C ALA A 291 24.32 -30.77 0.01
N ALA A 292 23.63 -31.07 -1.09
CA ALA A 292 23.44 -30.15 -2.21
C ALA A 292 22.63 -28.91 -1.78
N ASP A 293 21.52 -29.10 -1.05
CA ASP A 293 20.72 -28.00 -0.50
C ASP A 293 21.54 -27.11 0.44
N ALA A 294 22.40 -27.71 1.27
CA ALA A 294 23.27 -26.98 2.18
C ALA A 294 24.35 -26.19 1.44
N GLU A 295 24.92 -26.74 0.36
CA GLU A 295 25.89 -26.04 -0.49
C GLU A 295 25.25 -24.86 -1.23
N GLU A 296 24.04 -25.06 -1.78
CA GLU A 296 23.26 -24.01 -2.43
C GLU A 296 22.89 -22.90 -1.44
N ALA A 297 22.37 -23.25 -0.25
CA ALA A 297 22.06 -22.29 0.80
C ALA A 297 23.29 -21.49 1.24
N ASN A 298 24.46 -22.14 1.35
CA ASN A 298 25.71 -21.47 1.68
C ASN A 298 26.18 -20.54 0.54
N ALA A 299 26.04 -20.95 -0.72
CA ALA A 299 26.34 -20.11 -1.88
C ALA A 299 25.43 -18.87 -1.92
N LYS A 300 24.13 -19.03 -1.66
CA LYS A 300 23.15 -17.95 -1.54
C LYS A 300 23.49 -17.00 -0.39
N ALA A 301 23.86 -17.53 0.77
CA ALA A 301 24.30 -16.72 1.92
C ALA A 301 25.57 -15.90 1.59
N LYS A 302 26.54 -16.50 0.89
CA LYS A 302 27.77 -15.81 0.48
C LYS A 302 27.49 -14.70 -0.54
N ARG A 303 26.61 -14.93 -1.51
CA ARG A 303 26.17 -13.92 -2.48
C ARG A 303 25.45 -12.75 -1.81
N LEU A 304 24.53 -13.03 -0.89
CA LEU A 304 23.87 -12.01 -0.09
C LEU A 304 24.88 -11.18 0.72
N TYR A 305 25.83 -11.84 1.38
CA TYR A 305 26.87 -11.15 2.14
C TYR A 305 27.70 -10.23 1.25
N GLN A 306 28.09 -10.69 0.05
CA GLN A 306 28.79 -9.84 -0.92
C GLN A 306 27.93 -8.65 -1.35
N LYS A 307 26.65 -8.86 -1.69
CA LYS A 307 25.72 -7.78 -2.03
C LYS A 307 25.58 -6.76 -0.91
N GLN A 308 25.57 -7.21 0.34
CA GLN A 308 25.53 -6.33 1.49
C GLN A 308 26.82 -5.50 1.61
N GLN A 309 27.99 -6.10 1.37
CA GLN A 309 29.26 -5.36 1.33
C GLN A 309 29.28 -4.32 0.20
N ASP A 310 28.83 -4.69 -1.00
CA ASP A 310 28.76 -3.80 -2.16
C ASP A 310 27.79 -2.64 -1.88
N ALA A 311 26.63 -2.92 -1.28
CA ALA A 311 25.67 -1.92 -0.83
C ALA A 311 26.27 -0.95 0.20
N HIS A 312 27.04 -1.45 1.17
CA HIS A 312 27.73 -0.59 2.13
C HIS A 312 28.80 0.29 1.47
N ALA A 313 29.54 -0.24 0.49
CA ALA A 313 30.52 0.55 -0.26
C ALA A 313 29.84 1.71 -1.03
N VAL A 314 28.71 1.44 -1.69
CA VAL A 314 27.91 2.46 -2.36
C VAL A 314 27.33 3.49 -1.38
N LEU A 315 26.90 3.05 -0.19
CA LEU A 315 26.46 3.94 0.88
C LEU A 315 27.59 4.91 1.29
N GLU A 316 28.79 4.39 1.57
CA GLU A 316 29.93 5.20 1.99
C GLU A 316 30.35 6.22 0.92
N GLU A 317 30.36 5.83 -0.35
CA GLU A 317 30.62 6.72 -1.47
C GLU A 317 29.57 7.86 -1.53
N GLU A 318 28.28 7.52 -1.51
CA GLU A 318 27.21 8.52 -1.57
C GLU A 318 27.19 9.41 -0.31
N LEU A 319 27.56 8.90 0.87
CA LEU A 319 27.71 9.72 2.07
C LEU A 319 28.78 10.81 1.93
N ASN A 320 29.89 10.52 1.23
CA ASN A 320 30.91 11.53 0.95
C ASN A 320 30.39 12.61 -0.01
N ASP A 321 29.67 12.20 -1.06
CA ASP A 321 29.03 13.13 -2.00
C ASP A 321 27.97 13.99 -1.31
N ILE A 322 27.18 13.39 -0.43
CA ILE A 322 26.18 14.05 0.40
C ILE A 322 26.83 15.08 1.31
N ALA A 323 27.99 14.79 1.92
CA ALA A 323 28.68 15.75 2.78
C ALA A 323 29.06 17.04 2.01
N ASN A 324 29.54 16.89 0.77
CA ASN A 324 29.82 18.02 -0.11
C ASN A 324 28.53 18.79 -0.47
N LYS A 325 27.47 18.09 -0.87
CA LYS A 325 26.16 18.70 -1.18
C LYS A 325 25.56 19.43 0.03
N ARG A 326 25.70 18.89 1.25
CA ARG A 326 25.23 19.54 2.50
C ARG A 326 26.01 20.83 2.76
N PHE A 327 27.32 20.82 2.52
CA PHE A 327 28.14 22.03 2.64
C PHE A 327 27.68 23.12 1.66
N ASP A 328 27.40 22.75 0.41
CA ASP A 328 26.92 23.68 -0.61
C ASP A 328 25.54 24.26 -0.26
N ILE A 329 24.58 23.39 0.11
CA ILE A 329 23.23 23.80 0.54
C ILE A 329 23.31 24.75 1.74
N ARG A 330 24.15 24.42 2.74
CA ARG A 330 24.34 25.27 3.92
C ARG A 330 24.95 26.62 3.57
N SER A 331 25.97 26.63 2.69
CA SER A 331 26.62 27.86 2.24
C SER A 331 25.65 28.76 1.48
N GLN A 332 24.80 28.17 0.62
CA GLN A 332 23.76 28.89 -0.10
C GLN A 332 22.75 29.52 0.86
N LYS A 333 22.25 28.77 1.86
CA LYS A 333 21.32 29.31 2.85
C LYS A 333 21.90 30.46 3.65
N ILE A 334 23.16 30.35 4.08
CA ILE A 334 23.83 31.44 4.79
C ILE A 334 23.88 32.66 3.88
N ALA A 335 24.20 32.51 2.59
CA ALA A 335 24.20 33.63 1.65
C ALA A 335 22.80 34.26 1.48
N GLU A 336 21.75 33.44 1.37
CA GLU A 336 20.36 33.90 1.26
C GLU A 336 19.86 34.61 2.53
N ALA A 337 20.15 34.05 3.72
CA ALA A 337 19.85 34.65 5.01
C ALA A 337 20.53 36.01 5.18
N LYS A 338 21.81 36.12 4.78
CA LYS A 338 22.56 37.37 4.76
C LYS A 338 21.95 38.39 3.81
N ALA A 339 21.60 37.99 2.59
CA ALA A 339 20.95 38.87 1.63
C ALA A 339 19.62 39.41 2.16
N LYS A 340 18.81 38.54 2.78
CA LYS A 340 17.54 38.91 3.42
C LYS A 340 17.74 39.87 4.59
N ALA A 341 18.69 39.60 5.48
CA ALA A 341 18.98 40.47 6.62
C ALA A 341 19.48 41.86 6.18
N VAL A 342 20.27 41.93 5.11
CA VAL A 342 20.69 43.20 4.49
C VAL A 342 19.49 43.95 3.92
N ALA A 343 18.57 43.26 3.23
CA ALA A 343 17.36 43.86 2.69
C ALA A 343 16.43 44.42 3.78
N ASP A 344 16.38 43.75 4.94
CA ASP A 344 15.57 44.15 6.10
C ASP A 344 16.27 45.21 6.99
N GLY A 345 17.50 45.61 6.66
CA GLY A 345 18.26 46.60 7.42
C GLY A 345 18.75 46.11 8.78
N CYS A 346 18.87 44.80 8.96
CA CYS A 346 19.32 44.19 10.20
C CYS A 346 20.85 44.31 10.37
N PRO A 347 21.35 44.62 11.58
CA PRO A 347 22.78 44.63 11.86
C PRO A 347 23.36 43.21 11.73
N GLU A 348 24.66 43.13 11.40
CA GLU A 348 25.36 41.86 11.14
C GLU A 348 25.28 40.87 12.31
N ASP A 349 25.24 41.39 13.54
CA ASP A 349 25.11 40.60 14.77
C ASP A 349 23.78 39.82 14.85
N ASP A 350 22.74 40.27 14.14
CA ASP A 350 21.41 39.66 14.17
C ASP A 350 21.18 38.66 13.02
N TRP A 351 22.13 38.52 12.08
CA TRP A 351 21.95 37.68 10.87
C TRP A 351 21.68 36.20 11.18
N GLN A 352 22.15 35.71 12.31
CA GLN A 352 21.93 34.31 12.74
C GLN A 352 20.45 33.98 12.97
N HIS A 353 19.59 34.97 13.20
CA HIS A 353 18.15 34.77 13.38
C HIS A 353 17.43 34.49 12.06
N PHE A 354 18.08 34.75 10.93
CA PHE A 354 17.55 34.46 9.60
C PHE A 354 17.96 33.06 9.10
N GLU A 355 18.86 32.38 9.82
CA GLU A 355 19.22 30.99 9.58
C GLU A 355 18.19 30.06 10.22
N GLU A 356 16.97 30.04 9.69
CA GLU A 356 15.98 29.00 10.04
C GLU A 356 16.38 27.70 9.36
N PHE A 357 17.09 26.83 10.08
CA PHE A 357 17.24 25.43 9.69
C PHE A 357 16.05 24.64 10.22
N ASP A 358 15.48 23.80 9.37
CA ASP A 358 14.47 22.84 9.81
C ASP A 358 15.16 21.77 10.66
N ASP A 359 14.92 21.82 11.97
CA ASP A 359 15.53 20.94 12.98
C ASP A 359 14.89 19.55 13.02
N ARG A 360 13.99 19.24 12.07
CA ARG A 360 13.43 17.90 11.92
C ARG A 360 14.54 16.87 11.75
N LYS A 361 14.36 15.78 12.49
CA LYS A 361 15.28 14.63 12.50
C LYS A 361 15.40 14.03 11.10
N ALA A 362 16.43 13.21 10.91
CA ALA A 362 16.54 12.40 9.71
C ALA A 362 15.27 11.58 9.47
N ILE A 363 14.87 11.50 8.19
CA ILE A 363 13.68 10.76 7.76
C ILE A 363 13.83 9.28 8.11
N ASN A 364 14.99 8.73 7.79
CA ASN A 364 15.39 7.39 8.15
C ASN A 364 16.35 7.44 9.36
N PRO A 365 16.05 6.76 10.48
CA PRO A 365 16.99 6.64 11.59
C PRO A 365 18.33 6.05 11.11
N MET A 366 19.46 6.66 11.49
CA MET A 366 20.80 6.20 11.07
C MET A 366 21.13 4.74 11.41
N ASN A 367 20.39 4.12 12.34
CA ASN A 367 20.62 2.75 12.79
C ASN A 367 19.74 1.72 12.06
N GLU A 368 18.87 2.15 11.15
CA GLU A 368 18.06 1.22 10.37
C GLU A 368 18.97 0.45 9.41
N PRO A 369 18.89 -0.88 9.36
CA PRO A 369 19.68 -1.66 8.42
C PRO A 369 19.22 -1.35 6.99
N ILE A 370 20.18 -1.23 6.06
CA ILE A 370 19.87 -1.11 4.64
C ILE A 370 19.04 -2.35 4.25
N PRO A 371 17.84 -2.18 3.68
CA PRO A 371 17.02 -3.31 3.25
C PRO A 371 17.62 -3.93 1.98
N VAL A 372 18.72 -4.66 2.15
CA VAL A 372 19.33 -5.47 1.09
C VAL A 372 18.49 -6.73 0.93
N ARG A 373 17.95 -6.93 -0.26
CA ARG A 373 17.07 -8.05 -0.55
C ARG A 373 17.88 -9.33 -0.77
N HIS A 374 17.29 -10.45 -0.39
CA HIS A 374 17.85 -11.78 -0.65
C HIS A 374 17.94 -12.04 -2.16
N ASP A 375 18.81 -13.00 -2.54
CA ASP A 375 18.99 -13.37 -3.94
C ASP A 375 17.66 -13.63 -4.65
N PHE A 376 17.45 -12.81 -5.67
CA PHE A 376 16.33 -12.86 -6.59
C PHE A 376 16.28 -14.18 -7.32
N GLY A 377 15.09 -14.75 -7.39
CA GLY A 377 14.83 -15.93 -8.17
C GLY A 377 13.45 -16.45 -7.88
N VAL A 378 12.89 -17.20 -8.84
CA VAL A 378 11.70 -18.01 -8.59
C VAL A 378 12.13 -19.08 -7.58
N ASN A 379 12.03 -18.76 -6.29
CA ASN A 379 12.19 -19.76 -5.26
C ASN A 379 11.02 -20.73 -5.44
N GLU A 380 11.29 -22.03 -5.53
CA GLU A 380 10.22 -23.03 -5.55
C GLU A 380 9.53 -23.02 -4.19
N VAL A 381 8.48 -22.21 -4.09
CA VAL A 381 7.71 -22.09 -2.87
C VAL A 381 6.68 -23.20 -2.84
N ASN A 382 6.95 -24.25 -2.07
CA ASN A 382 5.96 -25.29 -1.73
C ASN A 382 4.97 -24.80 -0.66
N TRP A 383 4.32 -23.65 -0.89
CA TRP A 383 3.30 -23.11 -0.01
C TRP A 383 1.92 -23.28 -0.62
N THR A 384 1.10 -24.09 0.04
CA THR A 384 -0.34 -24.09 -0.18
C THR A 384 -0.89 -22.78 0.36
N GLY A 385 -1.46 -21.95 -0.52
CA GLY A 385 -2.06 -20.69 -0.12
C GLY A 385 -3.22 -20.85 0.88
N PRO A 386 -3.61 -19.76 1.55
CA PRO A 386 -4.78 -19.80 2.42
C PRO A 386 -6.03 -20.21 1.62
N MET A 387 -6.99 -20.84 2.31
CA MET A 387 -8.19 -21.41 1.69
C MET A 387 -8.86 -20.40 0.76
N ALA A 388 -9.04 -20.79 -0.50
CA ALA A 388 -9.57 -19.90 -1.51
C ALA A 388 -11.02 -19.48 -1.22
N PRO A 389 -11.43 -18.25 -1.58
CA PRO A 389 -12.83 -17.86 -1.56
C PRO A 389 -13.68 -18.80 -2.43
N ASN A 390 -14.97 -18.95 -2.08
CA ASN A 390 -15.89 -19.76 -2.89
C ASN A 390 -16.03 -19.12 -4.29
N PRO A 391 -15.69 -19.84 -5.38
CA PRO A 391 -15.76 -19.30 -6.74
C PRO A 391 -17.17 -18.82 -7.15
N GLU A 392 -18.22 -19.49 -6.68
CA GLU A 392 -19.60 -19.09 -6.97
C GLU A 392 -19.90 -17.69 -6.41
N TYR A 393 -19.40 -17.38 -5.21
CA TYR A 393 -19.57 -16.06 -4.61
C TYR A 393 -18.79 -15.00 -5.36
N LEU A 394 -17.58 -15.32 -5.85
CA LEU A 394 -16.81 -14.37 -6.65
C LEU A 394 -17.51 -14.06 -7.98
N GLU A 395 -18.09 -15.07 -8.64
CA GLU A 395 -18.87 -14.89 -9.87
C GLU A 395 -20.10 -14.02 -9.63
N ASP A 396 -20.87 -14.29 -8.57
CA ASP A 396 -22.05 -13.51 -8.19
C ASP A 396 -21.70 -12.03 -7.96
N ILE A 397 -20.66 -11.76 -7.16
CA ILE A 397 -20.19 -10.39 -6.89
C ILE A 397 -19.74 -9.72 -8.20
N TRP A 398 -18.99 -10.43 -9.04
CA TRP A 398 -18.45 -9.89 -10.28
C TRP A 398 -19.55 -9.52 -11.28
N ASP A 399 -20.60 -10.33 -11.35
CA ASP A 399 -21.74 -10.14 -12.23
C ASP A 399 -22.64 -8.99 -11.78
N ASP A 400 -22.95 -8.94 -10.48
CA ASP A 400 -23.78 -7.91 -9.89
C ASP A 400 -23.12 -6.53 -9.91
N LEU A 401 -21.78 -6.49 -9.87
CA LEU A 401 -21.00 -5.26 -10.08
C LEU A 401 -20.76 -4.95 -11.58
N HIS A 402 -21.35 -5.73 -12.49
CA HIS A 402 -21.26 -5.56 -13.95
C HIS A 402 -19.83 -5.54 -14.50
N LEU A 403 -18.94 -6.34 -13.89
CA LEU A 403 -17.52 -6.39 -14.20
C LEU A 403 -17.17 -7.35 -15.36
N ARG A 404 -18.16 -8.06 -15.93
CA ARG A 404 -17.96 -9.03 -17.03
C ARG A 404 -17.19 -8.45 -18.23
N LYS A 405 -17.36 -7.16 -18.52
CA LYS A 405 -16.67 -6.47 -19.61
C LYS A 405 -15.13 -6.44 -19.46
N TYR A 406 -14.61 -6.67 -18.25
CA TYR A 406 -13.18 -6.63 -17.94
C TYR A 406 -12.48 -8.00 -17.97
N ARG A 407 -13.15 -9.08 -18.42
CA ARG A 407 -12.50 -10.41 -18.58
C ARG A 407 -11.60 -10.46 -19.81
N VAL A 408 -10.49 -9.72 -19.75
CA VAL A 408 -9.49 -9.59 -20.82
C VAL A 408 -8.08 -9.53 -20.24
N GLY A 409 -7.09 -9.95 -21.03
CA GLY A 409 -5.67 -9.87 -20.68
C GLY A 409 -5.34 -10.64 -19.39
N PRO A 410 -4.78 -9.98 -18.36
CA PRO A 410 -4.32 -10.66 -17.15
C PRO A 410 -5.45 -11.06 -16.20
N ILE A 411 -6.69 -10.66 -16.46
CA ILE A 411 -7.84 -10.95 -15.59
C ILE A 411 -8.39 -12.33 -15.97
N CYS A 412 -7.84 -13.38 -15.36
CA CYS A 412 -8.14 -14.78 -15.70
C CYS A 412 -9.42 -15.32 -15.04
N GLY A 413 -9.99 -14.60 -14.07
CA GLY A 413 -11.23 -14.97 -13.38
C GLY A 413 -11.82 -13.81 -12.58
N PRO A 414 -13.00 -14.01 -11.94
CA PRO A 414 -13.58 -13.05 -11.01
C PRO A 414 -12.59 -12.66 -9.91
N PHE A 415 -12.20 -11.39 -9.86
CA PHE A 415 -11.23 -10.86 -8.91
C PHE A 415 -9.88 -11.61 -8.88
N GLU A 416 -9.50 -12.21 -10.01
CA GLU A 416 -8.27 -12.98 -10.17
C GLU A 416 -7.36 -12.36 -11.23
N ILE A 417 -6.09 -12.14 -10.89
CA ILE A 417 -5.08 -11.50 -11.74
C ILE A 417 -3.89 -12.43 -11.92
N ALA A 418 -3.52 -12.71 -13.17
CA ALA A 418 -2.39 -13.54 -13.53
C ALA A 418 -1.05 -12.90 -13.12
N LEU A 419 -0.10 -13.73 -12.69
CA LEU A 419 1.24 -13.33 -12.29
C LEU A 419 2.24 -13.77 -13.37
N PRO A 420 3.29 -12.97 -13.65
CA PRO A 420 4.29 -13.36 -14.63
C PRO A 420 5.26 -14.39 -14.02
N LYS A 421 5.79 -15.30 -14.83
CA LYS A 421 6.66 -16.40 -14.36
C LYS A 421 7.93 -15.93 -13.67
N TRP A 422 8.43 -14.74 -14.02
CA TRP A 422 9.65 -14.15 -13.46
C TRP A 422 9.42 -13.40 -12.14
N MET A 423 8.19 -13.36 -11.63
CA MET A 423 7.88 -12.72 -10.37
C MET A 423 8.49 -13.48 -9.18
N ASP A 424 9.22 -12.79 -8.31
CA ASP A 424 9.66 -13.35 -7.04
C ASP A 424 8.51 -13.30 -6.02
N PHE A 425 7.61 -14.28 -6.10
CA PHE A 425 6.44 -14.35 -5.20
C PHE A 425 6.85 -14.42 -3.73
N HIS A 426 7.99 -15.06 -3.43
CA HIS A 426 8.49 -15.18 -2.08
C HIS A 426 8.86 -13.80 -1.51
N ASP A 427 9.73 -13.03 -2.16
CA ASP A 427 10.11 -11.70 -1.63
C ASP A 427 8.96 -10.68 -1.69
N LEU A 428 8.11 -10.76 -2.72
CA LEU A 428 7.11 -9.72 -2.99
C LEU A 428 5.79 -9.91 -2.25
N VAL A 429 5.44 -11.14 -1.86
CA VAL A 429 4.13 -11.45 -1.23
C VAL A 429 4.29 -12.17 0.11
N LEU A 430 5.08 -13.24 0.16
CA LEU A 430 5.11 -14.14 1.34
C LEU A 430 6.05 -13.68 2.45
N GLY A 431 7.27 -13.34 2.08
CA GLY A 431 8.39 -13.21 3.00
C GLY A 431 8.86 -14.54 3.57
N ASN A 432 9.91 -14.46 4.39
CA ASN A 432 10.41 -15.60 5.14
C ASN A 432 9.29 -16.13 6.05
N ASP A 433 9.00 -17.43 5.93
CA ASP A 433 7.98 -18.13 6.71
C ASP A 433 6.57 -17.54 6.62
N GLY A 434 6.23 -16.82 5.54
CA GLY A 434 4.93 -16.18 5.37
C GLY A 434 4.74 -14.87 6.16
N SER A 435 5.78 -14.38 6.82
CA SER A 435 5.71 -13.21 7.71
C SER A 435 5.22 -11.92 7.04
N LEU A 436 5.55 -11.68 5.76
CA LEU A 436 5.04 -10.49 5.06
C LEU A 436 3.53 -10.58 4.83
N PHE A 437 3.05 -11.78 4.53
CA PHE A 437 1.64 -12.03 4.30
C PHE A 437 0.84 -11.94 5.60
N ASP A 438 1.35 -12.51 6.70
CA ASP A 438 0.73 -12.40 8.03
C ASP A 438 0.57 -10.95 8.48
N MET A 439 1.55 -10.09 8.17
CA MET A 439 1.47 -8.64 8.46
C MET A 439 0.29 -7.94 7.78
N ILE A 440 -0.19 -8.42 6.63
CA ILE A 440 -1.37 -7.84 5.95
C ILE A 440 -2.61 -7.95 6.85
N GLU A 441 -2.78 -9.10 7.52
CA GLU A 441 -3.88 -9.33 8.46
C GLU A 441 -3.60 -8.65 9.81
N ASP A 442 -2.40 -8.83 10.36
CA ASP A 442 -2.04 -8.32 11.70
C ASP A 442 -2.07 -6.78 11.79
N GLU A 443 -1.68 -6.09 10.72
CA GLU A 443 -1.74 -4.63 10.65
C GLU A 443 -3.09 -4.09 10.16
N GLY A 444 -4.02 -4.96 9.74
CA GLY A 444 -5.32 -4.55 9.20
C GLY A 444 -5.19 -3.72 7.92
N LEU A 445 -4.29 -4.13 7.01
CA LEU A 445 -4.04 -3.42 5.75
C LEU A 445 -5.18 -3.62 4.73
N ILE A 446 -6.01 -4.65 4.95
CA ILE A 446 -7.23 -4.92 4.21
C ILE A 446 -8.40 -5.08 5.19
N ASP A 447 -9.62 -4.95 4.68
CA ASP A 447 -10.82 -5.14 5.48
C ASP A 447 -10.90 -6.56 6.05
N THR A 448 -11.30 -6.68 7.32
CA THR A 448 -11.24 -7.95 8.07
C THR A 448 -12.09 -9.09 7.51
N ASP A 449 -13.03 -8.79 6.62
CA ASP A 449 -13.89 -9.75 5.92
C ASP A 449 -13.46 -10.03 4.47
N VAL A 450 -12.39 -9.40 4.02
CA VAL A 450 -11.75 -9.62 2.72
C VAL A 450 -10.43 -10.37 2.94
N MET A 451 -10.02 -11.16 1.96
CA MET A 451 -8.71 -11.81 1.96
C MET A 451 -8.07 -11.75 0.58
N ILE A 452 -6.75 -11.91 0.57
CA ILE A 452 -5.94 -12.15 -0.63
C ILE A 452 -5.49 -13.61 -0.57
N THR A 453 -5.53 -14.32 -1.67
CA THR A 453 -4.96 -15.67 -1.83
C THR A 453 -4.37 -15.81 -3.23
N TRP A 454 -3.94 -17.01 -3.60
CA TRP A 454 -3.40 -17.30 -4.93
C TRP A 454 -3.81 -18.68 -5.40
N SER A 455 -3.80 -18.87 -6.72
CA SER A 455 -3.84 -20.20 -7.31
C SER A 455 -2.42 -20.72 -7.53
N VAL A 456 -2.24 -22.04 -7.39
CA VAL A 456 -0.95 -22.71 -7.54
C VAL A 456 -0.99 -23.58 -8.80
N GLY A 457 -0.04 -23.35 -9.71
CA GLY A 457 0.23 -24.21 -10.86
C GLY A 457 1.40 -25.16 -10.60
N ASN A 458 1.86 -25.85 -11.64
CA ASN A 458 2.95 -26.83 -11.54
C ASN A 458 4.29 -26.23 -11.07
N HIS A 459 4.47 -24.92 -11.25
CA HIS A 459 5.72 -24.20 -10.98
C HIS A 459 5.54 -23.10 -9.92
N GLY A 460 4.53 -23.23 -9.07
CA GLY A 460 4.24 -22.26 -8.01
C GLY A 460 3.03 -21.36 -8.29
N PRO A 461 2.93 -20.21 -7.60
CA PRO A 461 1.78 -19.31 -7.72
C PRO A 461 1.64 -18.71 -9.13
N ILE A 462 0.45 -18.81 -9.73
CA ILE A 462 0.19 -18.33 -11.11
C ILE A 462 -0.78 -17.14 -11.17
N SER A 463 -1.55 -16.90 -10.10
CA SER A 463 -2.49 -15.78 -10.02
C SER A 463 -2.71 -15.35 -8.57
N LEU A 464 -3.08 -14.08 -8.36
CA LEU A 464 -3.61 -13.58 -7.10
C LEU A 464 -5.13 -13.46 -7.19
N ILE A 465 -5.82 -13.85 -6.12
CA ILE A 465 -7.29 -13.82 -6.00
C ILE A 465 -7.65 -12.96 -4.79
N VAL A 466 -8.60 -12.05 -4.96
CA VAL A 466 -9.17 -11.25 -3.86
C VAL A 466 -10.63 -11.63 -3.67
N GLY A 467 -11.05 -11.86 -2.42
CA GLY A 467 -12.43 -12.29 -2.17
C GLY A 467 -12.87 -12.23 -0.71
N PRO A 468 -14.14 -12.57 -0.43
CA PRO A 468 -14.64 -12.70 0.93
C PRO A 468 -13.88 -13.79 1.69
N LYS A 469 -13.54 -13.53 2.95
CA LYS A 469 -12.86 -14.51 3.81
C LYS A 469 -13.78 -15.71 4.07
N PRO A 470 -13.42 -16.94 3.69
CA PRO A 470 -14.34 -18.07 3.73
C PRO A 470 -14.59 -18.60 5.15
N THR A 471 -13.85 -18.13 6.15
CA THR A 471 -14.16 -18.39 7.57
C THR A 471 -15.33 -17.56 8.08
N ARG A 472 -15.76 -16.52 7.36
CA ARG A 472 -16.93 -15.70 7.69
C ARG A 472 -18.12 -16.15 6.84
N LYS A 473 -19.33 -16.03 7.41
CA LYS A 473 -20.56 -16.26 6.66
C LYS A 473 -20.65 -15.20 5.57
N PHE A 474 -20.68 -15.65 4.32
CA PHE A 474 -20.97 -14.80 3.18
C PHE A 474 -22.44 -14.37 3.21
N ASP A 475 -22.69 -13.07 3.11
CA ASP A 475 -24.02 -12.51 2.93
C ASP A 475 -24.12 -11.97 1.51
N SER A 476 -24.90 -12.66 0.67
CA SER A 476 -25.14 -12.26 -0.72
C SER A 476 -25.96 -10.97 -0.84
N GLN A 477 -26.38 -10.35 0.26
CA GLN A 477 -27.02 -9.04 0.27
C GLN A 477 -26.09 -7.94 0.79
N ASP A 478 -24.89 -8.27 1.30
CA ASP A 478 -23.93 -7.26 1.79
C ASP A 478 -23.16 -6.62 0.62
N LYS A 479 -23.81 -5.67 -0.05
CA LYS A 479 -23.19 -4.87 -1.10
C LYS A 479 -21.97 -4.10 -0.63
N ASN A 480 -21.85 -3.78 0.67
CA ASN A 480 -20.67 -3.09 1.17
C ASN A 480 -19.46 -4.02 1.16
N GLN A 481 -19.63 -5.30 1.51
CA GLN A 481 -18.57 -6.31 1.37
C GLN A 481 -18.11 -6.42 -0.09
N TRP A 482 -19.04 -6.38 -1.05
CA TRP A 482 -18.71 -6.46 -2.47
C TRP A 482 -17.85 -5.27 -2.92
N LEU A 483 -18.20 -4.07 -2.48
CA LEU A 483 -17.39 -2.87 -2.74
C LEU A 483 -16.02 -2.94 -2.08
N ARG A 484 -15.92 -3.50 -0.86
CA ARG A 484 -14.63 -3.75 -0.18
C ARG A 484 -13.75 -4.75 -0.93
N VAL A 485 -14.33 -5.86 -1.41
CA VAL A 485 -13.64 -6.86 -2.26
C VAL A 485 -13.11 -6.19 -3.54
N ARG A 486 -13.98 -5.44 -4.25
CA ARG A 486 -13.57 -4.72 -5.46
C ARG A 486 -12.46 -3.71 -5.17
N ASN A 487 -12.57 -2.90 -4.11
CA ASN A 487 -11.58 -1.90 -3.78
C ASN A 487 -10.22 -2.52 -3.44
N THR A 488 -10.22 -3.62 -2.67
CA THR A 488 -9.00 -4.38 -2.36
C THR A 488 -8.39 -4.97 -3.62
N TRP A 489 -9.23 -5.50 -4.53
CA TRP A 489 -8.78 -6.01 -5.82
C TRP A 489 -8.15 -4.92 -6.69
N MET A 490 -8.68 -3.69 -6.70
CA MET A 490 -8.07 -2.57 -7.41
C MET A 490 -6.69 -2.22 -6.85
N LYS A 491 -6.51 -2.22 -5.52
CA LYS A 491 -5.20 -2.01 -4.88
C LYS A 491 -4.20 -3.09 -5.32
N VAL A 492 -4.62 -4.36 -5.29
CA VAL A 492 -3.79 -5.49 -5.76
C VAL A 492 -3.47 -5.34 -7.25
N GLY A 493 -4.43 -4.94 -8.08
CA GLY A 493 -4.23 -4.73 -9.51
C GLY A 493 -3.22 -3.62 -9.83
N GLU A 494 -3.29 -2.50 -9.13
CA GLU A 494 -2.28 -1.44 -9.26
C GLU A 494 -0.88 -1.91 -8.84
N TRP A 495 -0.80 -2.66 -7.74
CA TRP A 495 0.44 -3.27 -7.30
C TRP A 495 1.00 -4.24 -8.34
N VAL A 496 0.18 -5.16 -8.87
CA VAL A 496 0.57 -6.12 -9.91
C VAL A 496 1.06 -5.39 -11.17
N ALA A 497 0.39 -4.31 -11.57
CA ALA A 497 0.85 -3.48 -12.69
C ALA A 497 2.24 -2.87 -12.44
N GLY A 498 2.57 -2.55 -11.18
CA GLY A 498 3.93 -2.19 -10.79
C GLY A 498 4.89 -3.36 -10.92
N VAL A 499 4.49 -4.54 -10.43
CA VAL A 499 5.31 -5.75 -10.51
C VAL A 499 5.62 -6.12 -11.95
N TYR A 500 4.67 -6.01 -12.89
CA TYR A 500 4.87 -6.23 -14.33
C TYR A 500 5.97 -5.35 -14.95
N LYS A 501 6.27 -4.20 -14.33
CA LYS A 501 7.37 -3.32 -14.73
C LYS A 501 8.69 -3.62 -14.01
N GLY A 502 8.75 -4.71 -13.23
CA GLY A 502 9.87 -5.03 -12.37
C GLY A 502 9.94 -4.21 -11.09
N HIS A 503 8.89 -3.49 -10.70
CA HIS A 503 8.95 -2.80 -9.41
C HIS A 503 9.10 -3.83 -8.27
N PRO A 504 9.95 -3.56 -7.27
CA PRO A 504 10.28 -4.49 -6.21
C PRO A 504 9.34 -4.30 -5.01
N HIS A 505 8.33 -3.44 -5.07
CA HIS A 505 7.53 -3.16 -3.88
C HIS A 505 6.83 -4.41 -3.37
N ARG A 506 6.98 -4.70 -2.09
CA ARG A 506 6.25 -5.79 -1.42
C ARG A 506 4.78 -5.41 -1.37
N LEU A 507 3.90 -6.39 -1.49
CA LEU A 507 2.46 -6.16 -1.42
C LEU A 507 2.08 -5.50 -0.09
N THR A 508 2.66 -5.97 1.02
CA THR A 508 2.42 -5.43 2.37
C THR A 508 2.79 -3.94 2.46
N ASP A 509 3.99 -3.56 2.00
CA ASP A 509 4.45 -2.16 2.05
C ASP A 509 3.62 -1.26 1.14
N PHE A 510 3.24 -1.77 -0.04
CA PHE A 510 2.35 -1.07 -0.96
C PHE A 510 0.96 -0.84 -0.34
N LEU A 511 0.35 -1.87 0.25
CA LEU A 511 -0.97 -1.74 0.88
C LEU A 511 -0.94 -0.75 2.05
N ARG A 512 0.12 -0.79 2.87
CA ARG A 512 0.35 0.18 3.94
C ARG A 512 0.43 1.60 3.39
N TYR A 513 1.20 1.81 2.33
CA TYR A 513 1.31 3.13 1.70
C TYR A 513 -0.02 3.61 1.11
N ARG A 514 -0.76 2.74 0.40
CA ARG A 514 -2.08 3.09 -0.15
C ARG A 514 -3.10 3.42 0.94
N GLN A 515 -3.12 2.70 2.05
CA GLN A 515 -3.98 3.02 3.19
C GLN A 515 -3.70 4.41 3.76
N GLN A 516 -2.44 4.85 3.79
CA GLN A 516 -2.09 6.20 4.24
C GLN A 516 -2.53 7.27 3.23
N GLN A 517 -2.35 7.01 1.94
CA GLN A 517 -2.87 7.88 0.88
C GLN A 517 -4.39 8.01 0.92
N GLU A 518 -5.12 6.94 1.27
CA GLU A 518 -6.56 6.98 1.49
C GLU A 518 -6.96 7.92 2.62
N ILE A 519 -6.24 7.86 3.74
CA ILE A 519 -6.46 8.75 4.90
C ILE A 519 -6.21 10.21 4.50
N MET A 520 -5.24 10.45 3.61
CA MET A 520 -4.95 11.78 3.06
C MET A 520 -5.98 12.25 2.03
N GLY A 521 -6.95 11.42 1.64
CA GLY A 521 -7.92 11.75 0.60
C GLY A 521 -7.34 11.75 -0.81
N VAL A 522 -6.21 11.05 -1.03
CA VAL A 522 -5.65 10.86 -2.38
C VAL A 522 -6.59 9.97 -3.18
N SER A 523 -7.01 10.46 -4.35
CA SER A 523 -7.89 9.71 -5.25
C SER A 523 -7.20 8.45 -5.76
N PHE A 524 -7.97 7.36 -5.78
CA PHE A 524 -7.55 6.13 -6.45
C PHE A 524 -7.57 6.28 -7.97
N MET A 525 -6.80 5.42 -8.64
CA MET A 525 -7.09 5.13 -10.04
C MET A 525 -8.51 4.58 -10.14
N SER A 526 -9.25 5.02 -11.15
CA SER A 526 -10.56 4.44 -11.42
C SER A 526 -10.40 2.97 -11.80
N LEU A 527 -11.48 2.21 -11.67
CA LEU A 527 -11.51 0.81 -12.10
C LEU A 527 -11.07 0.66 -13.57
N ASP A 528 -11.56 1.53 -14.45
CA ASP A 528 -11.19 1.53 -15.87
C ASP A 528 -9.70 1.82 -16.08
N ASP A 529 -9.11 2.72 -15.29
CA ASP A 529 -7.68 3.05 -15.38
C ASP A 529 -6.81 1.87 -14.91
N VAL A 530 -7.17 1.23 -13.80
CA VAL A 530 -6.45 0.04 -13.30
C VAL A 530 -6.50 -1.10 -14.30
N VAL A 531 -7.68 -1.41 -14.83
CA VAL A 531 -7.84 -2.48 -15.84
C VAL A 531 -7.08 -2.14 -17.12
N SER A 532 -7.20 -0.91 -17.62
CA SER A 532 -6.49 -0.47 -18.83
C SER A 532 -4.98 -0.53 -18.64
N LEU A 533 -4.48 -0.17 -17.45
CA LEU A 533 -3.06 -0.27 -17.11
C LEU A 533 -2.60 -1.73 -17.10
N LEU A 534 -3.34 -2.62 -16.44
CA LEU A 534 -3.06 -4.05 -16.36
C LEU A 534 -3.03 -4.70 -17.74
N VAL A 535 -4.07 -4.51 -18.56
CA VAL A 535 -4.17 -5.08 -19.90
C VAL A 535 -3.03 -4.59 -20.78
N ARG A 536 -2.78 -3.27 -20.82
CA ARG A 536 -1.69 -2.71 -21.63
C ARG A 536 -0.32 -3.27 -21.26
N LEU A 537 -0.06 -3.51 -19.97
CA LEU A 537 1.23 -4.07 -19.54
C LEU A 537 1.31 -5.57 -19.80
N TRP A 538 0.20 -6.29 -19.63
CA TRP A 538 0.12 -7.70 -19.95
C TRP A 538 0.28 -7.98 -21.44
N ASP A 539 -0.28 -7.13 -22.31
CA ASP A 539 -0.10 -7.23 -23.75
C ASP A 539 1.39 -7.12 -24.11
N LYS A 540 2.12 -6.17 -23.50
CA LYS A 540 3.58 -6.06 -23.68
C LYS A 540 4.35 -7.29 -23.22
N ILE A 541 3.95 -7.87 -22.09
CA ILE A 541 4.54 -9.14 -21.59
C ILE A 541 4.24 -10.27 -22.57
N SER A 542 3.02 -10.31 -23.12
CA SER A 542 2.57 -11.36 -24.02
C SER A 542 3.20 -11.27 -25.41
N GLU A 543 3.56 -10.06 -25.85
CA GLU A 543 4.28 -9.81 -27.10
C GLU A 543 5.72 -10.38 -27.06
N ASP A 544 6.42 -10.19 -25.94
CA ASP A 544 7.81 -10.65 -25.75
C ASP A 544 8.11 -10.91 -24.26
N GLU A 545 7.80 -12.13 -23.81
CA GLU A 545 7.92 -12.53 -22.40
C GLU A 545 9.38 -12.46 -21.91
N GLU A 546 10.34 -12.82 -22.76
CA GLU A 546 11.76 -12.81 -22.43
C GLU A 546 12.28 -11.38 -22.27
N LYS A 547 11.94 -10.48 -23.20
CA LYS A 547 12.30 -9.07 -23.08
C LYS A 547 11.65 -8.42 -21.87
N ALA A 548 10.38 -8.69 -21.61
CA ALA A 548 9.70 -8.14 -20.43
C ALA A 548 10.33 -8.66 -19.12
N ALA A 549 10.73 -9.94 -19.07
CA ALA A 549 11.46 -10.51 -17.95
C ALA A 549 12.83 -9.82 -17.76
N LEU A 550 13.56 -9.57 -18.86
CA LEU A 550 14.84 -8.87 -18.84
C LEU A 550 14.69 -7.41 -18.37
N GLU A 551 13.71 -6.67 -18.89
CA GLU A 551 13.43 -5.29 -18.45
C GLU A 551 13.07 -5.23 -16.96
N ALA A 552 12.28 -6.20 -16.49
CA ALA A 552 11.94 -6.32 -15.09
C ALA A 552 13.16 -6.65 -14.23
N GLN A 553 14.06 -7.51 -14.71
CA GLN A 553 15.32 -7.82 -14.05
C GLN A 553 16.21 -6.58 -13.96
N ILE A 554 16.42 -5.85 -15.06
CA ILE A 554 17.22 -4.61 -15.08
C ILE A 554 16.66 -3.60 -14.07
N THR A 555 15.33 -3.42 -14.05
CA THR A 555 14.68 -2.51 -13.11
C THR A 555 14.94 -2.90 -11.65
N ARG A 556 15.00 -4.20 -11.35
CA ARG A 556 15.32 -4.69 -10.01
C ARG A 556 16.80 -4.49 -9.66
N GLU A 557 17.71 -4.78 -10.59
CA GLU A 557 19.15 -4.57 -10.41
C GLU A 557 19.48 -3.09 -10.19
N ASP A 558 18.81 -2.21 -10.94
CA ASP A 558 18.88 -0.75 -10.73
C ASP A 558 18.44 -0.38 -9.31
N LEU A 559 17.39 -1.01 -8.79
CA LEU A 559 16.89 -0.74 -7.45
C LEU A 559 17.81 -1.27 -6.36
N ASP A 560 18.45 -2.43 -6.54
CA ASP A 560 19.49 -2.90 -5.63
C ASP A 560 20.65 -1.90 -5.52
N LEU A 561 21.01 -1.26 -6.64
CA LEU A 561 22.02 -0.20 -6.67
C LEU A 561 21.52 1.09 -6.01
N TRP A 562 20.26 1.46 -6.22
CA TRP A 562 19.69 2.71 -5.73
C TRP A 562 19.33 2.69 -4.25
N ILE A 563 18.89 1.55 -3.70
CA ILE A 563 18.44 1.45 -2.31
C ILE A 563 19.49 1.93 -1.31
N PRO A 564 20.78 1.54 -1.40
CA PRO A 564 21.81 2.07 -0.52
C PRO A 564 21.99 3.59 -0.65
N GLN A 565 21.96 4.12 -1.88
CA GLN A 565 22.05 5.56 -2.13
C GLN A 565 20.86 6.30 -1.50
N ILE A 566 19.64 5.81 -1.73
CA ILE A 566 18.42 6.35 -1.14
C ILE A 566 18.50 6.29 0.39
N HIS A 567 19.04 5.22 0.95
CA HIS A 567 19.23 5.08 2.40
C HIS A 567 20.22 6.12 2.95
N ALA A 568 21.31 6.40 2.24
CA ALA A 568 22.25 7.48 2.60
C ALA A 568 21.57 8.85 2.59
N ILE A 569 20.74 9.11 1.57
CA ILE A 569 19.99 10.36 1.39
C ILE A 569 18.96 10.54 2.50
N LEU A 570 18.09 9.55 2.72
CA LEU A 570 17.03 9.62 3.73
C LEU A 570 17.58 9.58 5.17
N GLY A 571 18.82 9.10 5.36
CA GLY A 571 19.54 9.18 6.63
C GLY A 571 20.02 10.58 7.01
N GLN A 572 19.89 11.56 6.11
CA GLN A 572 20.18 12.98 6.42
C GLN A 572 18.97 13.66 7.07
N GLU A 573 19.22 14.76 7.78
CA GLU A 573 18.18 15.68 8.25
C GLU A 573 17.22 16.06 7.10
N TYR A 574 15.93 16.15 7.42
CA TYR A 574 14.82 16.24 6.46
C TYR A 574 15.07 17.24 5.34
N GLU A 575 15.54 18.43 5.70
CA GLU A 575 15.73 19.52 4.75
C GLU A 575 16.81 19.23 3.70
N TYR A 576 17.91 18.63 4.13
CA TYR A 576 18.98 18.21 3.21
C TYR A 576 18.52 16.99 2.41
N ALA A 577 17.90 16.01 3.06
CA ALA A 577 17.42 14.80 2.42
C ALA A 577 16.46 15.11 1.26
N SER A 578 15.49 16.01 1.46
CA SER A 578 14.53 16.44 0.44
C SER A 578 15.21 17.05 -0.80
N GLN A 579 16.21 17.93 -0.61
CA GLN A 579 16.91 18.59 -1.71
C GLN A 579 17.87 17.64 -2.44
N ILE A 580 18.60 16.82 -1.68
CA ILE A 580 19.53 15.83 -2.22
C ILE A 580 18.77 14.74 -2.98
N ALA A 581 17.66 14.25 -2.44
CA ALA A 581 16.74 13.33 -3.09
C ALA A 581 16.31 13.85 -4.45
N LYS A 582 15.90 15.12 -4.49
CA LYS A 582 15.48 15.78 -5.73
C LYS A 582 16.63 15.85 -6.74
N ALA A 583 17.82 16.28 -6.32
CA ALA A 583 19.00 16.30 -7.20
C ALA A 583 19.37 14.90 -7.72
N TRP A 584 19.24 13.87 -6.86
CA TRP A 584 19.51 12.48 -7.20
C TRP A 584 18.53 11.93 -8.25
N VAL A 585 17.24 12.27 -8.15
CA VAL A 585 16.23 11.94 -9.16
C VAL A 585 16.63 12.46 -10.54
N PHE A 586 17.19 13.67 -10.62
CA PHE A 586 17.57 14.32 -11.87
C PHE A 586 18.98 14.01 -12.38
N ARG A 587 19.78 13.20 -11.66
CA ARG A 587 21.23 13.05 -11.93
C ARG A 587 21.56 12.53 -13.34
N ASP A 588 20.73 11.65 -13.92
CA ASP A 588 21.06 10.95 -15.18
C ASP A 588 20.01 11.10 -16.31
N GLY A 589 18.92 11.83 -16.08
CA GLY A 589 17.89 12.17 -17.09
C GLY A 589 17.07 11.01 -17.70
N SER A 590 17.62 9.80 -17.82
CA SER A 590 16.98 8.66 -18.49
C SER A 590 16.03 7.84 -17.60
N ASN A 591 16.11 8.02 -16.28
CA ASN A 591 15.38 7.21 -15.29
C ASN A 591 14.68 8.06 -14.22
N GLU A 592 14.36 9.33 -14.52
CA GLU A 592 13.81 10.28 -13.54
C GLU A 592 12.54 9.75 -12.87
N ILE A 593 11.61 9.17 -13.63
CA ILE A 593 10.35 8.64 -13.09
C ILE A 593 10.58 7.38 -12.23
N GLN A 594 11.48 6.50 -12.64
CA GLN A 594 11.82 5.29 -11.88
C GLN A 594 12.50 5.65 -10.57
N ARG A 595 13.45 6.59 -10.60
CA ARG A 595 14.13 7.11 -9.41
C ARG A 595 13.17 7.82 -8.47
N LEU A 596 12.32 8.68 -8.99
CA LEU A 596 11.30 9.38 -8.20
C LEU A 596 10.43 8.39 -7.43
N ARG A 597 9.95 7.34 -8.12
CA ARG A 597 9.18 6.27 -7.47
C ARG A 597 10.03 5.55 -6.43
N ALA A 598 11.24 5.12 -6.76
CA ALA A 598 12.11 4.39 -5.85
C ALA A 598 12.29 5.10 -4.51
N ILE A 599 12.59 6.41 -4.54
CA ILE A 599 12.79 7.20 -3.33
C ILE A 599 11.48 7.55 -2.63
N GLU A 600 10.38 7.81 -3.36
CA GLU A 600 9.04 7.98 -2.78
C GLU A 600 8.67 6.75 -1.93
N TYR A 601 8.83 5.55 -2.49
CA TYR A 601 8.47 4.31 -1.79
C TYR A 601 9.37 4.04 -0.58
N ALA A 602 10.68 4.22 -0.72
CA ALA A 602 11.61 4.05 0.39
C ALA A 602 11.34 5.04 1.53
N TRP A 603 11.02 6.30 1.19
CA TRP A 603 10.63 7.32 2.16
C TRP A 603 9.28 7.00 2.80
N ALA A 604 8.32 6.50 2.03
CA ALA A 604 6.98 6.18 2.52
C ALA A 604 6.93 5.10 3.60
N LEU A 605 7.98 4.28 3.73
CA LEU A 605 8.14 3.35 4.85
C LEU A 605 8.24 4.06 6.21
N PHE A 606 8.75 5.30 6.23
CA PHE A 606 8.96 6.10 7.45
C PHE A 606 7.93 7.22 7.57
N GLU A 607 7.69 7.96 6.48
CA GLU A 607 6.85 9.16 6.46
C GLU A 607 5.99 9.23 5.19
N PRO A 608 4.93 8.40 5.07
CA PRO A 608 4.15 8.24 3.85
C PRO A 608 3.51 9.53 3.34
N VAL A 609 3.00 10.37 4.25
CA VAL A 609 2.40 11.66 3.90
C VAL A 609 3.42 12.59 3.24
N GLN A 610 4.60 12.70 3.85
CA GLN A 610 5.64 13.63 3.43
C GLN A 610 6.30 13.13 2.14
N ALA A 611 6.50 11.81 2.02
CA ALA A 611 6.97 11.16 0.80
C ALA A 611 6.06 11.47 -0.40
N TYR A 612 4.74 11.31 -0.23
CA TYR A 612 3.75 11.60 -1.29
C TYR A 612 3.76 13.08 -1.70
N GLU A 613 3.67 13.99 -0.73
CA GLU A 613 3.66 15.44 -1.01
C GLU A 613 4.94 15.90 -1.70
N TRP A 614 6.09 15.37 -1.27
CA TRP A 614 7.37 15.64 -1.90
C TRP A 614 7.39 15.08 -3.33
N ALA A 615 6.94 13.84 -3.53
CA ALA A 615 6.94 13.20 -4.83
C ALA A 615 6.05 13.93 -5.84
N CYS A 616 4.86 14.40 -5.44
CA CYS A 616 3.99 15.21 -6.29
C CYS A 616 4.68 16.51 -6.74
N LYS A 617 5.36 17.22 -5.83
CA LYS A 617 6.09 18.46 -6.17
C LYS A 617 7.21 18.20 -7.18
N VAL A 618 7.98 17.13 -6.98
CA VAL A 618 9.06 16.76 -7.90
C VAL A 618 8.50 16.29 -9.25
N GLN A 619 7.38 15.55 -9.23
CA GLN A 619 6.71 15.08 -10.43
C GLN A 619 6.22 16.24 -11.31
N ASP A 620 5.64 17.29 -10.71
CA ASP A 620 5.22 18.49 -11.43
C ASP A 620 6.40 19.17 -12.14
N GLU A 621 7.59 19.16 -11.52
CA GLU A 621 8.81 19.70 -12.14
C GLU A 621 9.36 18.81 -13.25
N VAL A 622 9.32 17.48 -13.09
CA VAL A 622 9.71 16.52 -14.14
C VAL A 622 8.83 16.75 -15.38
N PHE A 623 7.51 16.83 -15.21
CA PHE A 623 6.60 17.08 -16.33
C PHE A 623 6.71 18.50 -16.90
N GLY A 624 7.02 19.47 -16.06
CA GLY A 624 7.28 20.85 -16.48
C GLY A 624 8.52 21.01 -17.36
N ARG A 625 9.50 20.10 -17.28
CA ARG A 625 10.69 20.08 -18.16
C ARG A 625 10.45 19.39 -19.50
N THR A 626 9.50 18.47 -19.56
CA THR A 626 9.20 17.67 -20.76
C THR A 626 8.24 18.35 -21.74
N ASN A 627 7.56 19.41 -21.31
CA ASN A 627 6.70 20.26 -22.14
C ASN A 627 7.45 21.53 -22.55
#